data_AF-A0A955FGL5-F1
#
_entry.id   AF-A0A955FGL5-F1
#
_cell.length_a   1.000
_cell.length_b   1.000
_cell.length_c   1.000
_cell.angle_alpha   90.00
_cell.angle_beta   90.00
_cell.angle_gamma   90.00
#
_symmetry.space_group_name_H-M   'P 1'
#
loop_
_entity.id
_entity.type
_entity.pdbx_description
1 polymer ?
#
loop_
_entity_poly.entity_id
_entity_poly.type
_entity_poly.pdbx_seq_one_letter_code
_entity_poly.pdbx_strand_id
1 'polypeptide(L)'
;GMNALWVDVRDGKGVLLGYNVTEKTESVVRTEAGLGDPVYWLDNTHFVYRVSTTQETADYVMSIDGGEPQKLADVVGNRSRYFY
;
A
#
# COMPACT_ATOMS: atom_id res chain seq x y z
N GLY A 1 1.83 12.74 -11.38
CA GLY A 1 3.20 12.34 -11.72
C GLY A 1 3.18 10.86 -12.05
N MET A 2 4.26 10.34 -12.64
CA MET A 2 4.39 8.88 -12.77
C MET A 2 4.94 8.36 -11.44
N ASN A 3 4.09 7.70 -10.67
CA ASN A 3 4.40 7.19 -9.33
C ASN A 3 4.48 5.67 -9.35
N ALA A 4 5.44 5.11 -8.62
CA ALA A 4 5.52 3.68 -8.33
C ALA A 4 5.40 3.45 -6.83
N LEU A 5 4.79 2.31 -6.46
CA LEU A 5 4.64 1.86 -5.08
C LEU A 5 5.04 0.39 -5.00
N TRP A 6 5.74 0.03 -3.94
CA TRP A 6 5.98 -1.37 -3.58
C TRP A 6 6.16 -1.48 -2.07
N VAL A 7 6.01 -2.70 -1.56
CA VAL A 7 6.31 -3.02 -0.17
C VAL A 7 7.69 -3.65 -0.08
N ASP A 8 8.46 -3.16 0.88
CA ASP A 8 9.70 -3.76 1.34
C ASP A 8 9.50 -4.24 2.79
N VAL A 9 10.31 -5.19 3.26
CA VAL A 9 10.26 -5.65 4.64
C VAL A 9 11.51 -5.18 5.37
N ARG A 10 11.32 -4.29 6.34
CA ARG A 10 12.40 -3.74 7.17
C ARG A 10 12.07 -3.97 8.64
N ASP A 11 13.03 -4.52 9.39
CA ASP A 11 12.88 -4.83 10.82
C ASP A 11 11.62 -5.66 11.15
N GLY A 12 11.22 -6.57 10.24
CA GLY A 12 10.05 -7.43 10.39
C GLY A 12 8.70 -6.74 10.17
N LYS A 13 8.69 -5.48 9.73
CA LYS A 13 7.50 -4.72 9.36
C LYS A 13 7.48 -4.44 7.87
N GLY A 14 6.29 -4.42 7.27
CA GLY A 14 6.15 -3.96 5.90
C GLY A 14 6.29 -2.44 5.85
N VAL A 15 7.10 -1.96 4.93
CA VAL A 15 7.36 -0.55 4.65
C VAL A 15 6.88 -0.28 3.24
N LEU A 16 5.88 0.57 3.13
CA LEU A 16 5.39 1.07 1.86
C LEU A 16 6.29 2.20 1.37
N LEU A 17 6.89 1.98 0.21
CA LEU A 17 7.78 2.95 -0.43
C LEU A 17 7.07 3.55 -1.64
N GLY A 18 7.15 4.88 -1.74
CA GLY A 18 6.70 5.65 -2.89
C GLY A 18 7.88 6.20 -3.66
N TYR A 19 7.83 6.10 -4.99
CA TYR A 19 8.83 6.67 -5.87
C TYR A 19 8.19 7.58 -6.90
N ASN A 20 8.61 8.85 -6.92
CA ASN A 20 8.25 9.80 -7.95
C ASN A 20 9.26 9.70 -9.08
N VAL A 21 8.84 9.16 -10.23
CA VAL A 21 9.76 8.92 -11.36
C VAL A 21 10.26 10.22 -11.99
N THR A 22 9.46 11.27 -11.94
CA THR A 22 9.84 12.58 -12.50
C THR A 22 10.96 13.21 -11.68
N GLU A 23 10.83 13.19 -10.36
CA GLU A 23 11.78 13.81 -9.43
C GLU A 23 12.93 12.88 -9.06
N LYS A 24 12.79 11.57 -9.36
CA LYS A 24 13.72 10.50 -8.95
C LYS A 24 13.91 10.43 -7.44
N THR A 25 12.85 10.71 -6.69
CA THR A 25 12.83 10.73 -5.23
C THR A 25 12.05 9.55 -4.69
N GLU A 26 12.58 8.94 -3.63
CA GLU A 26 11.91 7.89 -2.86
C GLU A 26 11.49 8.46 -1.49
N SER A 27 10.33 8.04 -0.99
CA SER A 27 9.87 8.34 0.34
C SER A 27 9.22 7.12 1.00
N VAL A 28 9.29 7.08 2.34
CA VAL A 28 8.48 6.15 3.12
C VAL A 28 7.09 6.73 3.23
N VAL A 29 6.10 6.03 2.67
CA VAL A 29 4.69 6.43 2.71
C VAL A 29 4.06 5.94 4.01
N ARG A 30 4.35 4.69 4.40
CA ARG A 30 3.81 4.10 5.63
C ARG A 30 4.64 2.92 6.10
N THR A 31 4.70 2.70 7.41
CA THR A 31 5.28 1.50 8.02
C THR A 31 4.22 0.87 8.91
N GLU A 32 3.84 -0.38 8.63
CA GLU A 32 2.80 -1.07 9.40
C GLU A 32 3.03 -2.59 9.40
N ALA A 33 2.62 -3.25 10.49
CA ALA A 33 2.67 -4.70 10.58
C ALA A 33 1.59 -5.32 9.67
N GLY A 34 1.94 -6.42 8.99
CA GLY A 34 0.99 -7.10 8.09
C GLY A 34 0.72 -6.35 6.78
N LEU A 35 1.42 -5.25 6.51
CA LEU A 35 1.33 -4.54 5.24
C LEU A 35 1.76 -5.47 4.10
N GLY A 36 0.86 -5.71 3.15
CA GLY A 36 1.12 -6.43 1.92
C GLY A 36 1.20 -5.49 0.72
N ASP A 37 1.57 -6.05 -0.44
CA ASP A 37 1.79 -5.28 -1.67
C ASP A 37 0.61 -4.34 -2.01
N PRO A 38 0.90 -3.17 -2.62
CA PRO A 38 -0.14 -2.29 -3.11
C PRO A 38 -1.03 -3.06 -4.08
N VAL A 39 -2.34 -2.87 -3.93
CA VAL A 39 -3.31 -3.60 -4.75
C VAL A 39 -3.52 -2.88 -6.06
N TYR A 40 -3.89 -1.61 -6.06
CA TYR A 40 -4.12 -0.83 -7.27
C TYR A 40 -4.19 0.65 -6.96
N TRP A 41 -4.01 1.48 -7.98
CA TRP A 41 -4.23 2.92 -7.92
C TRP A 41 -5.69 3.25 -8.18
N LEU A 42 -6.25 4.19 -7.42
CA LEU A 42 -7.55 4.80 -7.69
C LEU A 42 -7.42 6.00 -8.62
N ASP A 43 -6.34 6.76 -8.42
CA ASP A 43 -5.95 7.90 -9.24
C ASP A 43 -4.43 8.11 -9.13
N ASN A 44 -3.93 9.30 -9.50
CA ASN A 44 -2.49 9.60 -9.48
C ASN A 44 -1.88 9.70 -8.08
N THR A 45 -2.70 9.88 -7.04
CA THR A 45 -2.27 10.14 -5.66
C THR A 45 -2.82 9.12 -4.68
N HIS A 46 -3.97 8.50 -4.96
CA HIS A 46 -4.62 7.54 -4.07
C HIS A 46 -4.43 6.11 -4.53
N PHE A 47 -4.16 5.21 -3.60
CA PHE A 47 -3.98 3.80 -3.85
C PHE A 47 -4.63 2.95 -2.76
N VAL A 48 -4.93 1.72 -3.13
CA VAL A 48 -5.41 0.69 -2.21
C VAL A 48 -4.27 -0.24 -1.87
N TYR A 49 -4.11 -0.56 -0.59
CA TYR A 49 -3.16 -1.55 -0.10
C TYR A 49 -3.87 -2.50 0.87
N ARG A 50 -3.28 -3.67 1.13
CA ARG A 50 -3.83 -4.64 2.07
C ARG A 50 -3.02 -4.68 3.34
N VAL A 51 -3.72 -4.76 4.47
CA VAL A 51 -3.14 -5.16 5.76
C VAL A 51 -3.68 -6.54 6.11
N SER A 52 -2.79 -7.44 6.51
CA SER A 52 -3.07 -8.81 6.92
C SER A 52 -2.31 -9.11 8.20
N THR A 53 -3.01 -9.01 9.33
CA THR A 53 -2.51 -9.33 10.66
C THR A 53 -3.23 -10.56 11.23
N THR A 54 -2.90 -10.95 12.47
CA THR A 54 -3.65 -11.98 13.19
C THR A 54 -5.04 -11.52 13.65
N GLN A 55 -5.30 -10.21 13.64
CA GLN A 55 -6.56 -9.63 14.10
C GLN A 55 -7.52 -9.36 12.94
N GLU A 56 -6.99 -8.93 11.79
CA GLU A 56 -7.81 -8.63 10.61
C GLU A 56 -7.05 -8.82 9.30
N THR A 57 -7.81 -8.98 8.22
CA THR A 57 -7.33 -8.79 6.86
C THR A 57 -8.28 -7.80 6.18
N ALA A 58 -7.78 -6.63 5.78
CA ALA A 58 -8.60 -5.58 5.21
C ALA A 58 -7.86 -4.78 4.13
N ASP A 59 -8.62 -4.26 3.18
CA ASP A 59 -8.12 -3.30 2.20
C ASP A 59 -8.35 -1.87 2.72
N TYR A 60 -7.33 -1.04 2.55
CA TYR A 60 -7.29 0.35 2.98
C TYR A 60 -6.95 1.25 1.79
N VAL A 61 -7.51 2.45 1.77
CA VAL A 61 -7.14 3.52 0.84
C VAL A 61 -6.35 4.60 1.55
N MET A 62 -5.32 5.13 0.91
CA MET A 62 -4.62 6.33 1.37
C MET A 62 -4.01 7.13 0.20
N SER A 63 -3.62 8.38 0.47
CA SER A 63 -2.84 9.20 -0.46
C SER A 63 -1.33 8.93 -0.31
N ILE A 64 -0.58 9.02 -1.41
CA ILE A 64 0.88 9.01 -1.41
C ILE A 64 1.47 10.24 -0.70
N ASP A 65 0.71 11.33 -0.60
CA ASP A 65 1.09 12.53 0.14
C ASP A 65 0.99 12.32 1.68
N GLY A 66 0.53 11.14 2.11
CA GLY A 66 0.35 10.77 3.50
C GLY A 66 -1.09 10.94 4.00
N GLY A 67 -1.23 11.05 5.33
CA GLY A 67 -2.52 11.09 6.01
C GLY A 67 -2.95 9.74 6.58
N GLU A 68 -4.13 9.73 7.20
CA GLU A 68 -4.68 8.52 7.82
C GLU A 68 -5.39 7.65 6.77
N PRO A 69 -5.07 6.34 6.70
CA PRO A 69 -5.75 5.42 5.83
C PRO A 69 -7.20 5.25 6.24
N GLN A 70 -8.06 5.08 5.23
CA GLN A 70 -9.45 4.74 5.45
C GLN A 70 -9.67 3.27 5.10
N LYS A 71 -10.29 2.53 6.03
CA LYS A 71 -10.69 1.15 5.79
C LYS A 71 -11.76 1.11 4.70
N LEU A 72 -11.55 0.33 3.67
CA LEU A 72 -12.55 0.09 2.63
C LEU A 72 -13.45 -1.09 2.99
N ALA A 73 -12.83 -2.24 3.28
CA ALA A 73 -13.56 -3.46 3.61
C ALA A 73 -12.64 -4.50 4.25
N ASP A 74 -13.22 -5.34 5.11
CA ASP A 74 -12.62 -6.63 5.46
C ASP A 74 -12.55 -7.54 4.23
N VAL A 75 -11.47 -8.31 4.13
CA VAL A 75 -11.27 -9.26 3.05
C VAL A 75 -11.26 -10.68 3.61
N VAL A 76 -12.21 -11.47 3.13
CA VAL A 76 -12.30 -12.90 3.38
C VAL A 76 -11.92 -13.68 2.12
N GLY A 77 -10.92 -14.55 2.25
CA GLY A 77 -10.45 -15.44 1.17
C GLY A 77 -9.25 -14.92 0.36
N ASN A 78 -8.43 -15.86 -0.10
CA ASN A 78 -7.21 -15.58 -0.86
C ASN A 78 -7.56 -15.33 -2.34
N ARG A 79 -7.99 -14.11 -2.70
CA ARG A 79 -8.14 -13.75 -4.12
C ARG A 79 -6.75 -13.64 -4.74
N SER A 80 -6.38 -14.59 -5.60
CA SER A 80 -5.24 -14.43 -6.51
C SER A 80 -5.47 -13.18 -7.36
N ARG A 81 -4.59 -12.19 -7.23
CA ARG A 81 -4.65 -10.95 -7.98
C ARG A 81 -3.64 -11.04 -9.11
N TYR A 82 -4.14 -11.29 -10.32
CA TYR A 82 -3.36 -11.18 -11.55
C TYR A 82 -3.44 -9.74 -12.03
N PHE A 83 -2.29 -9.08 -12.12
CA PHE A 83 -2.15 -7.78 -12.78
C PHE A 83 -1.81 -8.04 -14.26
N TYR A 84 -2.62 -7.51 -15.17
CA TYR A 84 -2.37 -7.47 -16.62
C TYR A 84 -1.97 -6.06 -17.04
#